data_AF-A0A7J8GL09-F1
#
_entry.id   AF-A0A7J8GL09-F1
#
_cell.length_a   1.000
_cell.length_b   1.000
_cell.length_c   1.000
_cell.angle_alpha   90.00
_cell.angle_beta   90.00
_cell.angle_gamma   90.00
#
_symmetry.space_group_name_H-M   'P 1'
#
loop_
_entity.id
_entity.type
_entity.pdbx_description
1 polymer ?
#
loop_
_entity_poly.entity_id
_entity_poly.type
_entity_poly.pdbx_seq_one_letter_code
_entity_poly.pdbx_strand_id
1 'polypeptide(L)'
;MFVNSNGYSLGVRDDDVVVNDVDLPPWAKKPEDFVRINRMALESEFVSCQLHQWIDLIFGYKQRGPEAVRALNVFHYLTYEGSVNLDSVTDPVLREAMEAQIQNFGQTPSQLLIEPHPPRSSAMHLCFLPQSPLMFKDQMQQDVIMVLKFPSNSPVTHVAANTLPHLTIPAVVTVTCSRLFAVNRWHNTVGLRGAPGYSLDQAHHLPIEMDPLIANNSGVSRRQITDLVDQSIQINAHCFVVTADNRYILICGFWDKSFRVYSTETGKLTQIVFGHWDVVTCLARSESYIGGDCYIVSGSRDATLLLWYWSGRHHIIGDNPNSSDYPAPRAVLTGHDHEVVCVSVCAELGLVISGAKEGPCLVHTITGDLLRALEGPENCSFPRLISVSSEGHCIIYYERGRFSNFSINGKLLAQMEINDSTRAILLSSDGQNLVTGGDSGVVEVWQACDFKQLYMYPGCDAGIRAMDLSHDQRTLITGMASGSIVAFNIDFNRWHYEHQNRY
;
A
#
# COMPACT_ATOMS: atom_id res chain seq x y z
N MET A 1 16.71 -3.92 17.10
CA MET A 1 16.74 -2.81 18.08
C MET A 1 16.48 -3.30 19.50
N PHE A 2 15.49 -4.17 19.75
CA PHE A 2 15.17 -4.66 21.11
C PHE A 2 15.79 -6.02 21.47
N VAL A 3 16.56 -6.59 20.54
CA VAL A 3 17.19 -7.91 20.68
C VAL A 3 18.69 -7.72 20.46
N ASN A 4 19.49 -8.31 21.33
CA ASN A 4 20.93 -8.34 21.22
C ASN A 4 21.36 -9.47 20.28
N SER A 5 21.06 -9.28 18.98
CA SER A 5 21.32 -10.29 17.94
C SER A 5 22.80 -10.67 17.82
N ASN A 6 23.70 -9.76 18.21
CA ASN A 6 25.14 -9.94 18.13
C ASN A 6 25.73 -10.60 19.39
N GLY A 7 24.92 -10.87 20.42
CA GLY A 7 25.38 -11.47 21.68
C GLY A 7 26.41 -10.61 22.42
N TYR A 8 26.31 -9.29 22.31
CA TYR A 8 27.26 -8.39 22.94
C TYR A 8 27.15 -8.48 24.48
N SER A 9 28.28 -8.52 25.18
CA SER A 9 28.27 -8.53 26.65
C SER A 9 28.02 -7.12 27.16
N LEU A 10 26.78 -6.83 27.58
CA LEU A 10 26.35 -5.52 28.08
C LEU A 10 26.56 -5.36 29.60
N GLY A 11 27.17 -6.36 30.25
CA GLY A 11 27.44 -6.36 31.69
C GLY A 11 26.29 -6.94 32.52
N VAL A 12 26.42 -6.78 33.83
CA VAL A 12 25.49 -7.27 34.85
C VAL A 12 25.07 -6.08 35.69
N ARG A 13 23.78 -5.98 35.99
CA ARG A 13 23.23 -4.95 36.86
C ARG A 13 23.57 -5.24 38.33
N ASP A 14 23.39 -4.26 39.21
CA ASP A 14 23.64 -4.40 40.65
C ASP A 14 22.75 -5.44 41.35
N ASP A 15 21.70 -5.92 40.66
CA ASP A 15 20.81 -7.01 41.08
C ASP A 15 21.23 -8.40 40.55
N ASP A 16 22.47 -8.53 40.04
CA ASP A 16 23.05 -9.70 39.40
C ASP A 16 22.33 -10.16 38.10
N VAL A 17 21.42 -9.34 37.55
CA VAL A 17 20.75 -9.64 36.27
C VAL A 17 21.64 -9.24 35.10
N VAL A 18 21.92 -10.20 34.21
CA VAL A 18 22.68 -9.95 32.97
C VAL A 18 21.85 -9.07 32.03
N VAL A 19 22.46 -7.98 31.56
CA VAL A 19 21.81 -7.09 30.59
C VAL A 19 21.85 -7.76 29.22
N ASN A 20 20.68 -7.96 28.62
CA ASN A 20 20.58 -8.58 27.30
C ASN A 20 19.44 -7.97 26.46
N ASP A 21 18.43 -8.75 26.11
CA ASP A 21 17.26 -8.26 25.36
C ASP A 21 16.42 -7.31 26.21
N VAL A 22 15.65 -6.44 25.55
CA VAL A 22 14.76 -5.50 26.23
C VAL A 22 13.51 -6.26 26.70
N ASP A 23 13.21 -6.18 27.99
CA ASP A 23 11.97 -6.72 28.55
C ASP A 23 10.76 -5.98 27.99
N LEU A 24 9.91 -6.70 27.28
CA LEU A 24 8.72 -6.15 26.64
C LEU A 24 7.52 -6.15 27.59
N PRO A 25 6.61 -5.16 27.48
CA PRO A 25 5.40 -5.15 28.27
C PRO A 25 4.48 -6.35 27.90
N PRO A 26 3.56 -6.79 28.79
CA PRO A 26 2.76 -8.00 28.59
C PRO A 26 1.91 -8.03 27.32
N TRP A 27 1.58 -6.85 26.76
CA TRP A 27 0.80 -6.72 25.53
C TRP A 27 1.64 -6.88 24.25
N ALA A 28 2.98 -6.80 24.33
CA ALA A 28 3.88 -6.97 23.20
C ALA A 28 4.58 -8.34 23.29
N LYS A 29 4.18 -9.27 22.43
CA LYS A 29 4.81 -10.61 22.37
C LYS A 29 6.16 -10.59 21.66
N LYS A 30 6.30 -9.71 20.67
CA LYS A 30 7.50 -9.56 19.86
C LYS A 30 7.96 -8.09 19.85
N PRO A 31 9.26 -7.83 19.65
CA PRO A 31 9.79 -6.49 19.41
C PRO A 31 9.05 -5.74 18.29
N GLU A 32 8.67 -6.46 17.24
CA GLU A 32 7.96 -5.89 16.10
C GLU A 32 6.55 -5.41 16.50
N ASP A 33 5.87 -6.15 17.39
CA ASP A 33 4.57 -5.74 17.92
C ASP A 33 4.69 -4.49 18.79
N PHE A 34 5.74 -4.40 19.60
CA PHE A 34 6.00 -3.22 20.43
C PHE A 34 6.13 -1.96 19.57
N VAL A 35 6.95 -2.00 18.52
CA VAL A 35 7.13 -0.85 17.61
C VAL A 35 5.83 -0.53 16.89
N ARG A 36 5.19 -1.54 16.32
CA ARG A 36 3.97 -1.37 15.53
C ARG A 36 2.84 -0.76 16.35
N ILE A 37 2.56 -1.28 17.53
CA ILE A 37 1.47 -0.80 18.38
C ILE A 37 1.75 0.62 18.87
N ASN A 38 2.99 0.94 19.26
CA ASN A 38 3.35 2.31 19.60
C ASN A 38 3.21 3.25 18.41
N ARG A 39 3.62 2.84 17.22
CA ARG A 39 3.45 3.62 15.99
C ARG A 39 1.98 3.89 15.72
N MET A 40 1.14 2.85 15.75
CA MET A 40 -0.32 2.97 15.59
C MET A 40 -0.94 3.91 16.64
N ALA A 41 -0.46 3.87 17.88
CA ALA A 41 -0.94 4.76 18.94
C ALA A 41 -0.53 6.22 18.69
N LEU A 42 0.72 6.47 18.29
CA LEU A 42 1.24 7.83 18.04
C LEU A 42 0.65 8.44 16.77
N GLU A 43 0.38 7.63 15.75
CA GLU A 43 -0.24 8.06 14.49
C GLU A 43 -1.77 8.06 14.53
N SER A 44 -2.37 7.68 15.67
CA SER A 44 -3.82 7.67 15.84
C SER A 44 -4.44 9.07 15.67
N GLU A 45 -5.72 9.11 15.31
CA GLU A 45 -6.46 10.36 15.21
C GLU A 45 -6.55 11.03 16.60
N PHE A 46 -6.67 10.24 17.67
CA PHE A 46 -6.68 10.75 19.05
C PHE A 46 -5.41 11.53 19.39
N VAL A 47 -4.22 10.94 19.16
CA VAL A 47 -2.94 11.62 19.43
C VAL A 47 -2.75 12.80 18.49
N SER A 48 -3.09 12.65 17.20
CA SER A 48 -3.01 13.72 16.22
C SER A 48 -3.85 14.96 16.61
N CYS A 49 -5.04 14.75 17.20
CA CYS A 49 -5.90 15.83 17.67
C CYS A 49 -5.31 16.56 18.88
N GLN A 50 -4.58 15.86 19.74
CA GLN A 50 -4.05 16.38 21.00
C GLN A 50 -2.57 16.79 20.92
N LEU A 51 -1.91 16.56 19.79
CA LEU A 51 -0.49 16.83 19.60
C LEU A 51 -0.13 18.30 19.87
N HIS A 52 -1.04 19.23 19.56
CA HIS A 52 -0.89 20.66 19.88
C HIS A 52 -0.64 20.91 21.38
N GLN A 53 -1.25 20.11 22.27
CA GLN A 53 -1.05 20.22 23.72
C GLN A 53 0.35 19.78 24.14
N TRP A 54 0.89 18.73 23.50
CA TRP A 54 2.27 18.31 23.73
C TRP A 54 3.28 19.35 23.23
N ILE A 55 3.02 19.94 22.06
CA ILE A 55 3.82 21.06 21.52
C ILE A 55 3.80 22.24 22.50
N ASP A 56 2.63 22.59 23.06
CA ASP A 56 2.50 23.66 24.04
C ASP A 56 3.33 23.40 25.32
N LEU A 57 3.45 22.14 25.74
CA LEU A 57 4.24 21.74 26.91
C LEU A 57 5.75 21.78 26.63
N ILE A 58 6.19 21.22 25.50
CA ILE A 58 7.63 21.04 25.24
C ILE A 58 8.25 22.26 24.57
N PHE A 59 7.58 22.86 23.58
CA PHE A 59 8.13 23.96 22.78
C PHE A 59 7.33 25.26 22.89
N GLY A 60 6.16 25.22 23.52
CA GLY A 60 5.22 26.33 23.53
C GLY A 60 5.09 27.04 24.87
N TYR A 61 3.96 27.74 25.00
CA TYR A 61 3.74 28.70 26.06
C TYR A 61 3.64 28.10 27.48
N LYS A 62 3.45 26.77 27.60
CA LYS A 62 3.39 26.03 28.87
C LYS A 62 4.75 25.47 29.30
N GLN A 63 5.84 25.84 28.63
CA GLN A 63 7.18 25.43 29.02
C GLN A 63 7.77 26.29 30.15
N ARG A 64 7.43 27.59 30.19
CA ARG A 64 7.96 28.56 31.16
C ARG A 64 6.84 29.41 31.78
N GLY A 65 7.15 30.01 32.94
CA GLY A 65 6.27 30.98 33.59
C GLY A 65 5.07 30.36 34.34
N PRO A 66 4.04 31.16 34.63
CA PRO A 66 2.90 30.73 35.45
C PRO A 66 2.10 29.58 34.84
N GLU A 67 2.06 29.48 33.51
CA GLU A 67 1.36 28.41 32.78
C GLU A 67 2.05 27.06 32.97
N ALA A 68 3.38 27.03 32.99
CA ALA A 68 4.16 25.82 33.25
C ALA A 68 3.89 25.27 34.66
N VAL A 69 3.77 26.15 35.65
CA VAL A 69 3.42 25.76 37.03
C VAL A 69 2.01 25.19 37.08
N ARG A 70 1.04 25.80 36.38
CA ARG A 70 -0.34 25.28 36.32
C ARG A 70 -0.44 23.94 35.59
N ALA A 71 0.39 23.71 34.58
CA ALA A 71 0.46 22.47 33.83
C ALA A 71 1.35 21.39 34.50
N LEU A 72 1.94 21.68 35.67
CA LEU A 72 2.90 20.82 36.36
C LEU A 72 4.11 20.42 35.49
N ASN A 73 4.51 21.31 34.59
CA ASN A 73 5.56 21.10 33.60
C ASN A 73 6.77 22.01 33.89
N VAL A 74 7.35 21.86 35.09
CA VAL A 74 8.48 22.67 35.56
C VAL A 74 9.71 21.79 35.69
N PHE A 75 10.80 22.17 35.03
CA PHE A 75 12.07 21.46 35.09
C PHE A 75 13.00 22.08 36.13
N HIS A 76 14.08 21.36 36.45
CA HIS A 76 15.12 21.89 37.33
C HIS A 76 15.75 23.15 36.71
N TYR A 77 15.92 24.22 37.49
CA TYR A 77 16.30 25.53 36.95
C TYR A 77 17.57 25.50 36.07
N LEU A 78 18.57 24.68 36.42
CA LEU A 78 19.83 24.52 35.67
C LEU A 78 19.66 23.97 34.25
N THR A 79 18.56 23.29 33.94
CA THR A 79 18.35 22.68 32.63
C THR A 79 17.74 23.65 31.63
N TYR A 80 17.23 24.80 32.06
CA TYR A 80 16.69 25.82 31.17
C TYR A 80 17.81 26.58 30.46
N GLU A 81 17.71 26.71 29.15
CA GLU A 81 18.63 27.53 28.37
C GLU A 81 18.68 28.98 28.89
N GLY A 82 19.90 29.48 29.09
CA GLY A 82 20.18 30.86 29.53
C GLY A 82 20.01 31.13 31.03
N SER A 83 19.67 30.12 31.83
CA SER A 83 19.44 30.29 33.28
C SER A 83 20.72 30.34 34.12
N VAL A 84 21.84 29.84 33.59
CA VAL A 84 23.13 29.78 34.28
C VAL A 84 24.22 30.35 33.40
N ASN A 85 24.95 31.34 33.92
CA ASN A 85 26.18 31.81 33.31
C ASN A 85 27.37 31.24 34.08
N LEU A 86 28.01 30.19 33.53
CA LEU A 86 29.09 29.45 34.19
C LEU A 86 30.31 30.34 34.53
N ASP A 87 30.49 31.44 33.80
CA ASP A 87 31.58 32.40 34.03
C ASP A 87 31.34 33.33 35.22
N SER A 88 30.09 33.40 35.70
CA SER A 88 29.73 34.20 36.87
C SER A 88 29.91 33.45 38.21
N VAL A 89 30.17 32.14 38.17
CA VAL A 89 30.35 31.31 39.37
C VAL A 89 31.82 31.31 39.79
N THR A 90 32.12 32.01 40.89
CA THR A 90 33.50 32.17 41.42
C THR A 90 33.98 31.00 42.28
N ASP A 91 33.08 30.11 42.73
CA ASP A 91 33.42 28.92 43.51
C ASP A 91 33.68 27.72 42.57
N PRO A 92 34.93 27.19 42.52
CA PRO A 92 35.28 26.10 41.64
C PRO A 92 34.55 24.78 41.95
N VAL A 93 34.19 24.52 43.21
CA VAL A 93 33.50 23.27 43.60
C VAL A 93 32.05 23.31 43.14
N LEU A 94 31.40 24.46 43.31
CA LEU A 94 30.03 24.67 42.86
C LEU A 94 29.94 24.61 41.33
N ARG A 95 30.92 25.18 40.63
CA ARG A 95 31.01 25.12 39.17
C ARG A 95 31.12 23.68 38.67
N GLU A 96 32.03 22.89 39.24
CA GLU A 96 32.23 21.49 38.85
C GLU A 96 30.96 20.65 39.10
N ALA A 97 30.27 20.88 40.23
CA ALA A 97 29.00 20.22 40.52
C ALA A 97 27.89 20.59 39.52
N MET A 98 27.79 21.86 39.11
CA MET A 98 26.81 22.31 38.12
C MET A 98 27.12 21.77 36.72
N GLU A 99 28.40 21.75 36.31
CA GLU A 99 28.83 21.17 35.03
C GLU A 99 28.53 19.67 34.98
N ALA A 100 28.83 18.93 36.05
CA ALA A 100 28.49 17.52 36.17
C ALA A 100 26.97 17.28 36.11
N GLN A 101 26.18 18.17 36.70
CA GLN A 101 24.72 18.07 36.65
C GLN A 101 24.18 18.33 35.24
N ILE A 102 24.71 19.32 34.51
CA ILE A 102 24.32 19.59 33.12
C ILE A 102 24.73 18.43 32.19
N GLN A 103 25.91 17.84 32.39
CA GLN A 103 26.36 16.69 31.60
C GLN A 103 25.48 15.44 31.82
N ASN A 104 25.07 15.20 33.07
CA ASN A 104 24.26 14.02 33.41
C ASN A 104 22.76 14.19 33.08
N PHE A 105 22.19 15.38 33.29
CA PHE A 105 20.74 15.63 33.10
C PHE A 105 20.40 16.27 31.75
N GLY A 106 21.37 16.82 31.04
CA GLY A 106 21.18 17.50 29.75
C GLY A 106 20.50 18.87 29.88
N GLN A 107 20.11 19.42 28.72
CA GLN A 107 19.39 20.68 28.61
C GLN A 107 17.94 20.42 28.15
N THR A 108 17.02 21.21 28.70
CA THR A 108 15.64 21.23 28.22
C THR A 108 15.57 21.91 26.85
N PRO A 109 14.64 21.49 25.97
CA PRO A 109 14.48 22.13 24.67
C PRO A 109 14.22 23.64 24.79
N SER A 110 14.60 24.41 23.78
CA SER A 110 14.32 25.85 23.75
C SER A 110 12.82 26.11 23.56
N GLN A 111 12.26 27.10 24.26
CA GLN A 111 10.90 27.57 23.99
C GLN A 111 10.86 28.30 22.65
N LEU A 112 10.01 27.84 21.74
CA LEU A 112 9.85 28.40 20.39
C LEU A 112 8.58 29.26 20.26
N LEU A 113 7.51 28.87 20.95
CA LEU A 113 6.19 29.51 20.82
C LEU A 113 5.74 30.11 22.16
N ILE A 114 5.12 31.28 22.07
CA ILE A 114 4.57 32.02 23.21
C ILE A 114 3.02 32.00 23.18
N GLU A 115 2.44 31.72 22.01
CA GLU A 115 1.01 31.56 21.82
C GLU A 115 0.62 30.06 21.79
N PRO A 116 -0.64 29.72 22.12
CA PRO A 116 -1.14 28.35 22.00
C PRO A 116 -1.03 27.81 20.58
N HIS A 117 -0.53 26.59 20.45
CA HIS A 117 -0.40 25.93 19.15
C HIS A 117 -1.79 25.59 18.58
N PRO A 118 -2.05 25.88 17.30
CA PRO A 118 -3.36 25.63 16.71
C PRO A 118 -3.67 24.12 16.69
N PRO A 119 -4.89 23.71 17.09
CA PRO A 119 -5.30 22.33 17.00
C PRO A 119 -5.50 21.91 15.54
N ARG A 120 -5.11 20.68 15.21
CA ARG A 120 -5.39 20.09 13.89
C ARG A 120 -6.89 19.87 13.74
N SER A 121 -7.50 20.37 12.67
CA SER A 121 -8.88 20.03 12.30
C SER A 121 -8.95 18.57 11.87
N SER A 122 -9.64 17.74 12.65
CA SER A 122 -9.80 16.30 12.40
C SER A 122 -11.23 15.98 11.98
N ALA A 123 -11.44 14.80 11.37
CA ALA A 123 -12.79 14.32 11.02
C ALA A 123 -13.64 14.15 12.28
N MET A 124 -13.00 13.75 13.39
CA MET A 124 -13.56 13.80 14.73
C MET A 124 -14.13 15.18 15.12
N HIS A 125 -13.45 16.30 14.84
CA HIS A 125 -13.95 17.65 15.18
C HIS A 125 -15.19 18.04 14.36
N LEU A 126 -15.34 17.52 13.14
CA LEU A 126 -16.54 17.69 12.30
C LEU A 126 -17.73 16.86 12.82
N CYS A 127 -17.48 15.72 13.47
CA CYS A 127 -18.52 14.91 14.13
C CYS A 127 -19.06 15.52 15.44
N PHE A 128 -18.33 16.41 16.09
CA PHE A 128 -18.74 17.05 17.36
C PHE A 128 -19.50 18.38 17.20
N LEU A 129 -19.67 18.90 15.97
CA LEU A 129 -20.57 20.02 15.75
C LEU A 129 -22.03 19.54 15.78
N PRO A 130 -22.94 20.16 16.56
CA PRO A 130 -24.35 19.78 16.63
C PRO A 130 -25.14 20.04 15.32
N GLN A 131 -24.45 20.34 14.22
CA GLN A 131 -25.01 20.64 12.90
C GLN A 131 -24.49 19.72 11.78
N SER A 132 -23.86 18.58 12.07
CA SER A 132 -23.49 17.57 11.06
C SER A 132 -24.41 16.34 11.08
N PRO A 133 -25.67 16.42 10.59
CA PRO A 133 -26.57 15.27 10.50
C PRO A 133 -26.28 14.44 9.24
N LEU A 134 -25.10 13.83 9.10
CA LEU A 134 -24.79 13.03 7.90
C LEU A 134 -23.98 11.74 8.09
N MET A 135 -23.43 11.44 9.27
CA MET A 135 -22.67 10.18 9.46
C MET A 135 -23.53 8.94 9.76
N PHE A 136 -24.86 9.09 9.86
CA PHE A 136 -25.75 7.95 10.06
C PHE A 136 -27.01 8.10 9.23
N LYS A 137 -27.00 7.50 8.04
CA LYS A 137 -28.21 6.95 7.43
C LYS A 137 -27.93 5.49 7.10
N ASP A 138 -28.88 4.64 7.48
CA ASP A 138 -28.94 3.17 7.33
C ASP A 138 -28.76 2.62 5.88
N GLN A 139 -28.22 3.41 4.95
CA GLN A 139 -27.87 3.00 3.59
C GLN A 139 -26.43 2.48 3.45
N MET A 140 -25.57 2.63 4.47
CA MET A 140 -24.19 2.13 4.48
C MET A 140 -24.06 0.63 4.86
N GLN A 141 -25.18 -0.09 4.98
CA GLN A 141 -25.23 -1.51 5.37
C GLN A 141 -25.31 -2.49 4.20
N GLN A 142 -25.20 -2.02 2.95
CA GLN A 142 -25.07 -2.93 1.81
C GLN A 142 -23.60 -3.22 1.55
N ASP A 143 -23.18 -4.43 1.92
CA ASP A 143 -21.83 -4.94 1.65
C ASP A 143 -21.53 -4.95 0.15
N VAL A 144 -22.54 -5.23 -0.68
CA VAL A 144 -22.48 -5.18 -2.14
C VAL A 144 -23.16 -3.91 -2.64
N ILE A 145 -22.40 -3.05 -3.31
CA ILE A 145 -22.90 -1.79 -3.88
C ILE A 145 -23.56 -2.04 -5.22
N MET A 146 -22.91 -2.82 -6.08
CA MET A 146 -23.42 -3.12 -7.42
C MET A 146 -22.77 -4.36 -8.05
N VAL A 147 -23.50 -4.95 -8.99
CA VAL A 147 -23.03 -6.06 -9.84
C VAL A 147 -23.22 -5.65 -11.30
N LEU A 148 -22.14 -5.69 -12.07
CA LEU A 148 -22.15 -5.49 -13.52
C LEU A 148 -21.81 -6.81 -14.18
N LYS A 149 -22.47 -7.16 -15.29
CA LYS A 149 -22.16 -8.39 -16.03
C LYS A 149 -21.76 -8.06 -17.45
N PHE A 150 -20.60 -8.56 -17.88
CA PHE A 150 -20.18 -8.39 -19.26
C PHE A 150 -20.98 -9.28 -20.21
N PRO A 151 -21.42 -8.76 -21.38
CA PRO A 151 -22.13 -9.55 -22.37
C PRO A 151 -21.33 -10.75 -22.89
N SER A 152 -19.99 -10.68 -22.82
CA SER A 152 -19.10 -11.74 -23.30
C SER A 152 -19.09 -12.98 -22.40
N ASN A 153 -19.54 -12.89 -21.14
CA ASN A 153 -19.42 -13.94 -20.11
C ASN A 153 -17.99 -14.51 -19.99
N SER A 154 -16.97 -13.79 -20.47
CA SER A 154 -15.58 -14.20 -20.37
C SER A 154 -15.07 -13.81 -18.98
N PRO A 155 -14.27 -14.66 -18.30
CA PRO A 155 -13.65 -14.34 -17.02
C PRO A 155 -12.95 -12.99 -17.04
N VAL A 156 -13.16 -12.15 -16.03
CA VAL A 156 -12.44 -10.88 -15.86
C VAL A 156 -11.09 -11.19 -15.22
N THR A 157 -10.01 -11.07 -15.97
CA THR A 157 -8.66 -11.48 -15.54
C THR A 157 -7.87 -10.34 -14.91
N HIS A 158 -8.20 -9.08 -15.18
CA HIS A 158 -7.54 -7.92 -14.59
C HIS A 158 -8.55 -6.81 -14.32
N VAL A 159 -8.38 -6.13 -13.19
CA VAL A 159 -9.15 -4.97 -12.75
C VAL A 159 -8.13 -3.94 -12.28
N ALA A 160 -8.25 -2.70 -12.74
CA ALA A 160 -7.48 -1.57 -12.27
C ALA A 160 -8.43 -0.40 -11.97
N ALA A 161 -8.37 0.12 -10.76
CA ALA A 161 -9.26 1.13 -10.21
C ALA A 161 -8.50 2.44 -9.95
N ASN A 162 -8.07 3.12 -11.01
CA ASN A 162 -7.48 4.45 -10.86
C ASN A 162 -8.61 5.51 -10.78
N THR A 163 -9.13 5.71 -9.57
CA THR A 163 -10.30 6.55 -9.29
C THR A 163 -9.96 7.93 -8.72
N LEU A 164 -8.70 8.36 -8.87
CA LEU A 164 -8.20 9.64 -8.40
C LEU A 164 -9.03 10.83 -8.94
N PRO A 165 -9.58 11.73 -8.09
CA PRO A 165 -10.48 12.79 -8.54
C PRO A 165 -9.84 13.83 -9.47
N HIS A 166 -8.52 13.98 -9.41
CA HIS A 166 -7.77 14.93 -10.22
C HIS A 166 -7.41 14.38 -11.61
N LEU A 167 -7.69 13.10 -11.89
CA LEU A 167 -7.51 12.54 -13.22
C LEU A 167 -8.54 13.10 -14.20
N THR A 168 -8.13 13.25 -15.46
CA THR A 168 -9.06 13.66 -16.52
C THR A 168 -10.18 12.64 -16.73
N ILE A 169 -9.89 11.36 -16.48
CA ILE A 169 -10.81 10.24 -16.66
C ILE A 169 -10.64 9.28 -15.47
N PRO A 170 -11.31 9.51 -14.33
CA PRO A 170 -11.39 8.51 -13.27
C PRO A 170 -12.22 7.34 -13.79
N ALA A 171 -11.64 6.15 -13.77
CA ALA A 171 -12.23 4.97 -14.38
C ALA A 171 -11.75 3.67 -13.72
N VAL A 172 -12.55 2.64 -13.92
CA VAL A 172 -12.24 1.26 -13.59
C VAL A 172 -12.02 0.51 -14.90
N VAL A 173 -10.76 0.22 -15.20
CA VAL A 173 -10.38 -0.53 -16.39
C VAL A 173 -10.43 -2.01 -16.06
N THR A 174 -11.10 -2.77 -16.92
CA THR A 174 -11.24 -4.22 -16.74
C THR A 174 -10.85 -4.93 -18.02
N VAL A 175 -10.18 -6.07 -17.89
CA VAL A 175 -9.73 -6.88 -19.02
C VAL A 175 -10.19 -8.31 -18.81
N THR A 176 -10.77 -8.91 -19.85
CA THR A 176 -11.23 -10.30 -19.83
C THR A 176 -10.17 -11.25 -20.39
N CYS A 177 -10.31 -12.55 -20.09
CA CYS A 177 -9.47 -13.61 -20.64
C CYS A 177 -9.50 -13.66 -22.19
N SER A 178 -10.64 -13.30 -22.80
CA SER A 178 -10.77 -13.10 -24.25
C SER A 178 -10.12 -11.82 -24.80
N ARG A 179 -9.36 -11.12 -23.96
CA ARG A 179 -8.64 -9.87 -24.25
C ARG A 179 -9.53 -8.71 -24.69
N LEU A 180 -10.79 -8.73 -24.29
CA LEU A 180 -11.68 -7.59 -24.38
C LEU A 180 -11.41 -6.71 -23.17
N PHE A 181 -11.37 -5.40 -23.36
CA PHE A 181 -11.20 -4.47 -22.26
C PHE A 181 -12.24 -3.37 -22.27
N ALA A 182 -12.64 -2.94 -21.08
CA ALA A 182 -13.65 -1.91 -20.84
C ALA A 182 -13.04 -0.81 -20.00
N VAL A 183 -13.35 0.45 -20.33
CA VAL A 183 -13.03 1.61 -19.49
C VAL A 183 -14.34 2.08 -18.86
N ASN A 184 -14.65 1.57 -17.67
CA ASN A 184 -15.90 1.90 -16.97
C ASN A 184 -15.70 3.23 -16.24
N ARG A 185 -16.60 4.19 -16.46
CA ARG A 185 -16.46 5.52 -15.88
C ARG A 185 -16.73 5.48 -14.37
N TRP A 186 -15.86 6.10 -13.58
CA TRP A 186 -16.03 6.21 -12.14
C TRP A 186 -16.74 7.51 -11.78
N HIS A 187 -17.85 7.39 -11.05
CA HIS A 187 -18.54 8.51 -10.44
C HIS A 187 -18.12 8.60 -8.99
N ASN A 188 -17.60 9.76 -8.61
CA ASN A 188 -17.20 10.00 -7.23
C ASN A 188 -18.47 10.24 -6.39
N THR A 189 -19.06 9.17 -5.87
CA THR A 189 -20.29 9.24 -5.05
C THR A 189 -20.02 9.69 -3.62
N VAL A 190 -18.74 9.80 -3.23
CA VAL A 190 -18.31 10.12 -1.87
C VAL A 190 -17.67 11.51 -1.85
N GLY A 191 -18.49 12.54 -1.54
CA GLY A 191 -18.01 13.91 -1.33
C GLY A 191 -19.04 15.03 -1.55
N LEU A 192 -20.18 14.77 -2.18
CA LEU A 192 -21.14 15.82 -2.59
C LEU A 192 -22.47 15.83 -1.83
N ARG A 193 -22.69 14.96 -0.84
CA ARG A 193 -23.91 15.02 0.00
C ARG A 193 -23.74 15.95 1.20
N GLY A 194 -23.39 17.22 0.99
CA GLY A 194 -23.23 18.17 2.09
C GLY A 194 -23.03 19.65 1.73
N ALA A 195 -22.83 20.01 0.46
CA ALA A 195 -22.75 21.41 0.06
C ALA A 195 -24.17 22.00 -0.15
N PRO A 196 -24.50 23.17 0.42
CA PRO A 196 -25.81 23.79 0.23
C PRO A 196 -25.93 24.25 -1.22
N GLY A 197 -26.76 23.55 -2.01
CA GLY A 197 -27.05 23.92 -3.41
C GLY A 197 -27.18 22.76 -4.41
N TYR A 198 -26.87 21.51 -4.03
CA TYR A 198 -26.99 20.37 -4.95
C TYR A 198 -28.40 19.75 -4.95
N SER A 199 -28.94 19.53 -6.14
CA SER A 199 -30.27 18.97 -6.37
C SER A 199 -30.38 17.52 -5.89
N LEU A 200 -31.57 17.16 -5.40
CA LEU A 200 -31.90 15.82 -4.88
C LEU A 200 -31.87 14.71 -5.95
N ASP A 201 -31.74 15.07 -7.24
CA ASP A 201 -31.79 14.16 -8.39
C ASP A 201 -30.51 13.32 -8.60
N GLN A 202 -29.37 13.67 -7.99
CA GLN A 202 -28.12 12.90 -8.13
C GLN A 202 -27.99 11.70 -7.16
N ALA A 203 -29.03 11.43 -6.34
CA ALA A 203 -28.99 10.41 -5.31
C ALA A 203 -28.95 8.94 -5.81
N HIS A 204 -29.08 8.71 -7.13
CA HIS A 204 -29.24 7.38 -7.74
C HIS A 204 -28.10 6.93 -8.69
N HIS A 205 -26.99 7.66 -8.79
CA HIS A 205 -25.89 7.22 -9.66
C HIS A 205 -25.04 6.15 -8.96
N LEU A 206 -24.99 4.95 -9.55
CA LEU A 206 -24.07 3.88 -9.17
C LEU A 206 -22.62 4.34 -9.38
N PRO A 207 -21.66 3.89 -8.54
CA PRO A 207 -20.27 4.38 -8.60
C PRO A 207 -19.58 4.03 -9.92
N ILE A 208 -19.99 2.96 -10.59
CA ILE A 208 -19.42 2.52 -11.86
C ILE A 208 -20.49 2.63 -12.95
N GLU A 209 -20.20 3.37 -14.01
CA GLU A 209 -20.96 3.34 -15.25
C GLU A 209 -20.24 2.48 -16.28
N MET A 210 -20.96 1.50 -16.86
CA MET A 210 -20.40 0.57 -17.83
C MET A 210 -19.94 1.30 -19.10
N ASP A 211 -18.80 0.88 -19.66
CA ASP A 211 -18.31 1.42 -20.93
C ASP A 211 -19.41 1.29 -22.03
N PRO A 212 -19.86 2.40 -22.64
CA PRO A 212 -20.92 2.37 -23.65
C PRO A 212 -20.55 1.54 -24.88
N LEU A 213 -19.25 1.38 -25.18
CA LEU A 213 -18.78 0.54 -26.28
C LEU A 213 -18.97 -0.96 -26.03
N ILE A 214 -19.06 -1.36 -24.76
CA ILE A 214 -19.38 -2.74 -24.38
C ILE A 214 -20.88 -2.92 -24.15
N ALA A 215 -21.55 -1.90 -23.60
CA ALA A 215 -23.00 -1.94 -23.39
C ALA A 215 -23.77 -2.04 -24.72
N ASN A 216 -23.32 -1.35 -25.78
CA ASN A 216 -23.89 -1.45 -27.11
C ASN A 216 -23.26 -2.62 -27.86
N ASN A 217 -24.00 -3.73 -27.96
CA ASN A 217 -23.56 -4.99 -28.59
C ASN A 217 -23.41 -4.92 -30.13
N SER A 218 -23.26 -3.73 -30.72
CA SER A 218 -23.02 -3.54 -32.15
C SER A 218 -21.54 -3.86 -32.46
N GLY A 219 -21.31 -4.99 -33.11
CA GLY A 219 -20.00 -5.63 -33.31
C GLY A 219 -18.92 -4.88 -34.09
N VAL A 220 -19.02 -3.55 -34.26
CA VAL A 220 -18.06 -2.72 -35.00
C VAL A 220 -17.08 -1.99 -34.07
N SER A 221 -17.35 -1.93 -32.76
CA SER A 221 -16.59 -1.08 -31.82
C SER A 221 -16.08 -1.81 -30.57
N ARG A 222 -15.82 -3.12 -30.65
CA ARG A 222 -15.25 -3.86 -29.50
C ARG A 222 -13.76 -3.58 -29.38
N ARG A 223 -13.36 -2.92 -28.29
CA ARG A 223 -11.96 -2.76 -27.89
C ARG A 223 -11.39 -4.13 -27.49
N GLN A 224 -10.62 -4.72 -28.40
CA GLN A 224 -10.00 -6.03 -28.22
C GLN A 224 -8.52 -5.97 -28.56
N ILE A 225 -7.69 -6.62 -27.75
CA ILE A 225 -6.29 -6.84 -28.09
C ILE A 225 -6.23 -8.03 -29.07
N THR A 226 -5.95 -7.72 -30.33
CA THR A 226 -6.01 -8.69 -31.45
C THR A 226 -4.81 -9.61 -31.52
N ASP A 227 -3.67 -9.18 -30.98
CA ASP A 227 -2.43 -9.94 -31.07
C ASP A 227 -2.48 -11.23 -30.23
N LEU A 228 -1.88 -12.27 -30.78
CA LEU A 228 -1.87 -13.60 -30.18
C LEU A 228 -0.81 -13.69 -29.07
N VAL A 229 -1.28 -14.02 -27.88
CA VAL A 229 -0.44 -14.38 -26.72
C VAL A 229 0.08 -15.81 -26.93
N ASP A 230 1.28 -16.08 -26.43
CA ASP A 230 1.89 -17.40 -26.43
C ASP A 230 1.00 -18.44 -25.72
N GLN A 231 0.85 -19.63 -26.32
CA GLN A 231 -0.02 -20.68 -25.78
C GLN A 231 0.47 -21.26 -24.45
N SER A 232 1.77 -21.12 -24.15
CA SER A 232 2.35 -21.58 -22.88
C SER A 232 1.98 -20.70 -21.70
N ILE A 233 1.47 -19.48 -21.93
CA ILE A 233 1.11 -18.55 -20.86
C ILE A 233 -0.39 -18.61 -20.58
N GLN A 234 -0.73 -18.87 -19.32
CA GLN A 234 -2.08 -18.69 -18.82
C GLN A 234 -2.30 -17.21 -18.50
N ILE A 235 -3.28 -16.59 -19.15
CA ILE A 235 -3.64 -15.20 -18.92
C ILE A 235 -4.10 -15.03 -17.47
N ASN A 236 -3.31 -14.26 -16.70
CA ASN A 236 -3.55 -13.96 -15.30
C ASN A 236 -3.59 -12.43 -15.08
N ALA A 237 -3.83 -12.01 -13.84
CA ALA A 237 -3.89 -10.58 -13.50
C ALA A 237 -2.54 -9.87 -13.67
N HIS A 238 -1.42 -10.58 -13.47
CA HIS A 238 -0.06 -10.07 -13.63
C HIS A 238 0.39 -9.95 -15.09
N CYS A 239 -0.38 -10.44 -16.06
CA CYS A 239 -0.07 -10.23 -17.47
C CYS A 239 -0.42 -8.81 -17.95
N PHE A 240 -1.19 -8.06 -17.15
CA PHE A 240 -1.70 -6.75 -17.51
C PHE A 240 -1.30 -5.71 -16.47
N VAL A 241 -1.06 -4.50 -16.96
CA VAL A 241 -0.85 -3.31 -16.15
C VAL A 241 -1.61 -2.17 -16.80
N VAL A 242 -2.32 -1.38 -16.00
CA VAL A 242 -2.97 -0.14 -16.47
C VAL A 242 -2.21 1.05 -15.93
N THR A 243 -1.97 2.06 -16.77
CA THR A 243 -1.35 3.32 -16.36
C THR A 243 -2.24 4.09 -15.40
N ALA A 244 -1.63 4.91 -14.52
CA ALA A 244 -2.38 5.67 -13.50
C ALA A 244 -3.42 6.64 -14.08
N ASP A 245 -3.26 7.06 -15.34
CA ASP A 245 -4.18 7.94 -16.07
C ASP A 245 -5.32 7.19 -16.80
N ASN A 246 -5.38 5.85 -16.71
CA ASN A 246 -6.31 4.97 -17.43
C ASN A 246 -6.23 5.03 -18.96
N ARG A 247 -5.20 5.67 -19.54
CA ARG A 247 -5.09 5.88 -20.99
C ARG A 247 -4.38 4.75 -21.74
N TYR A 248 -3.57 3.96 -21.04
CA TYR A 248 -2.81 2.87 -21.65
C TYR A 248 -2.89 1.58 -20.84
N ILE A 249 -2.90 0.47 -21.57
CA ILE A 249 -2.80 -0.89 -21.04
C ILE A 249 -1.51 -1.50 -21.56
N LEU A 250 -0.68 -1.97 -20.65
CA LEU A 250 0.50 -2.77 -20.94
C LEU A 250 0.12 -4.24 -20.81
N ILE A 251 0.54 -5.04 -21.78
CA ILE A 251 0.29 -6.49 -21.82
C ILE A 251 1.59 -7.22 -22.15
N CYS A 252 1.82 -8.33 -21.45
CA CYS A 252 2.92 -9.25 -21.74
C CYS A 252 2.43 -10.64 -22.20
N GLY A 253 3.37 -11.50 -22.53
CA GLY A 253 3.12 -12.89 -22.91
C GLY A 253 3.15 -13.17 -24.40
N PHE A 254 3.75 -12.29 -25.21
CA PHE A 254 3.88 -12.53 -26.65
C PHE A 254 5.05 -13.47 -26.97
N TRP A 255 4.86 -14.33 -27.96
CA TRP A 255 5.88 -15.29 -28.42
C TRP A 255 7.15 -14.61 -28.95
N ASP A 256 7.05 -13.35 -29.37
CA ASP A 256 8.17 -12.53 -29.84
C ASP A 256 8.99 -11.90 -28.70
N LYS A 257 8.73 -12.29 -27.45
CA LYS A 257 9.44 -11.87 -26.23
C LYS A 257 9.24 -10.39 -25.88
N SER A 258 8.32 -9.72 -26.57
CA SER A 258 7.97 -8.34 -26.28
C SER A 258 6.90 -8.24 -25.20
N PHE A 259 6.81 -7.07 -24.60
CA PHE A 259 5.55 -6.58 -24.03
C PHE A 259 5.12 -5.34 -24.82
N ARG A 260 3.81 -5.07 -24.82
CA ARG A 260 3.20 -4.10 -25.74
C ARG A 260 2.32 -3.12 -24.99
N VAL A 261 2.26 -1.90 -25.50
CA VAL A 261 1.46 -0.80 -24.96
C VAL A 261 0.30 -0.51 -25.90
N TYR A 262 -0.93 -0.51 -25.37
CA TYR A 262 -2.15 -0.24 -26.12
C TYR A 262 -2.84 1.01 -25.58
N SER A 263 -3.35 1.84 -26.47
CA SER A 263 -4.22 2.96 -26.11
C SER A 263 -5.60 2.45 -25.69
N THR A 264 -6.09 2.84 -24.52
CA THR A 264 -7.42 2.45 -24.04
C THR A 264 -8.53 3.15 -24.80
N GLU A 265 -8.27 4.33 -25.35
CA GLU A 265 -9.25 5.10 -26.13
C GLU A 265 -9.51 4.45 -27.50
N THR A 266 -8.44 4.12 -28.22
CA THR A 266 -8.52 3.64 -29.61
C THR A 266 -8.41 2.13 -29.75
N GLY A 267 -7.88 1.44 -28.74
CA GLY A 267 -7.51 0.02 -28.82
C GLY A 267 -6.35 -0.28 -29.75
N LYS A 268 -5.65 0.75 -30.25
CA LYS A 268 -4.49 0.57 -31.12
C LYS A 268 -3.21 0.36 -30.32
N LEU A 269 -2.33 -0.47 -30.88
CA LEU A 269 -0.96 -0.65 -30.43
C LEU A 269 -0.17 0.65 -30.63
N THR A 270 0.49 1.13 -29.58
CA THR A 270 1.30 2.37 -29.61
C THR A 270 2.78 2.09 -29.58
N GLN A 271 3.24 1.14 -28.75
CA GLN A 271 4.65 0.81 -28.58
C GLN A 271 4.84 -0.70 -28.38
N ILE A 272 5.92 -1.22 -28.95
CA ILE A 272 6.41 -2.60 -28.72
C ILE A 272 7.77 -2.47 -28.04
N VAL A 273 7.96 -3.16 -26.92
CA VAL A 273 9.19 -3.10 -26.13
C VAL A 273 9.87 -4.46 -26.14
N PHE A 274 11.13 -4.46 -26.58
CA PHE A 274 12.01 -5.63 -26.59
C PHE A 274 13.12 -5.45 -25.55
N GLY A 275 13.55 -6.55 -24.94
CA GLY A 275 14.67 -6.54 -23.99
C GLY A 275 14.96 -7.91 -23.39
N HIS A 276 13.94 -8.74 -23.24
CA HIS A 276 14.07 -10.10 -22.72
C HIS A 276 14.54 -11.12 -23.77
N TRP A 277 15.16 -12.19 -23.30
CA TRP A 277 15.64 -13.30 -24.13
C TRP A 277 14.60 -14.41 -24.32
N ASP A 278 13.56 -14.42 -23.50
CA ASP A 278 12.41 -15.32 -23.59
C ASP A 278 11.10 -14.59 -23.27
N VAL A 279 9.97 -15.30 -23.33
CA VAL A 279 8.63 -14.76 -23.17
C VAL A 279 8.46 -14.09 -21.80
N VAL A 280 7.94 -12.85 -21.82
CA VAL A 280 7.62 -12.08 -20.62
C VAL A 280 6.36 -12.65 -19.97
N THR A 281 6.51 -13.17 -18.75
CA THR A 281 5.49 -13.92 -18.00
C THR A 281 4.64 -13.03 -17.09
N CYS A 282 5.21 -11.97 -16.53
CA CYS A 282 4.53 -11.07 -15.61
C CYS A 282 5.01 -9.61 -15.74
N LEU A 283 4.12 -8.67 -15.41
CA LEU A 283 4.35 -7.24 -15.31
C LEU A 283 3.88 -6.73 -13.94
N ALA A 284 4.56 -5.71 -13.43
CA ALA A 284 4.11 -4.93 -12.30
C ALA A 284 4.38 -3.45 -12.52
N ARG A 285 3.53 -2.61 -11.93
CA ARG A 285 3.67 -1.16 -11.94
C ARG A 285 3.84 -0.65 -10.52
N SER A 286 4.74 0.31 -10.35
CA SER A 286 4.87 1.03 -9.09
C SER A 286 3.75 2.05 -8.91
N GLU A 287 3.57 2.52 -7.69
CA GLU A 287 2.80 3.74 -7.44
C GLU A 287 3.30 4.89 -8.33
N SER A 288 2.36 5.74 -8.76
CA SER A 288 2.64 6.85 -9.67
C SER A 288 2.78 8.13 -8.86
N TYR A 289 3.84 8.90 -9.15
CA TYR A 289 3.98 10.25 -8.61
C TYR A 289 3.17 11.26 -9.44
N ILE A 290 3.12 12.50 -8.94
CA ILE A 290 2.49 13.64 -9.62
C ILE A 290 3.08 13.75 -11.03
N GLY A 291 2.24 13.62 -12.07
CA GLY A 291 2.67 13.65 -13.47
C GLY A 291 2.52 12.32 -14.23
N GLY A 292 2.15 11.24 -13.55
CA GLY A 292 1.88 9.94 -14.19
C GLY A 292 3.13 9.08 -14.43
N ASP A 293 4.29 9.54 -13.98
CA ASP A 293 5.55 8.79 -14.09
C ASP A 293 5.57 7.65 -13.08
N CYS A 294 6.02 6.48 -13.53
CA CYS A 294 6.12 5.29 -12.69
C CYS A 294 7.19 4.32 -13.20
N TYR A 295 7.57 3.37 -12.34
CA TYR A 295 8.41 2.24 -12.73
C TYR A 295 7.53 1.07 -13.16
N ILE A 296 7.95 0.42 -14.24
CA ILE A 296 7.35 -0.83 -14.72
C ILE A 296 8.43 -1.90 -14.63
N VAL A 297 8.10 -3.05 -14.06
CA VAL A 297 9.02 -4.20 -14.05
C VAL A 297 8.40 -5.32 -14.86
N SER A 298 9.20 -5.90 -15.74
CA SER A 298 8.86 -7.10 -16.50
C SER A 298 9.68 -8.27 -16.01
N GLY A 299 9.01 -9.38 -15.72
CA GLY A 299 9.64 -10.67 -15.43
C GLY A 299 9.45 -11.62 -16.59
N SER A 300 10.47 -12.43 -16.88
CA SER A 300 10.46 -13.33 -18.03
C SER A 300 10.84 -14.76 -17.65
N ARG A 301 10.58 -15.67 -18.58
CA ARG A 301 11.04 -17.06 -18.55
C ARG A 301 12.56 -17.20 -18.62
N ASP A 302 13.26 -16.17 -19.07
CA ASP A 302 14.73 -16.10 -19.04
C ASP A 302 15.36 -15.95 -17.64
N ALA A 303 14.54 -16.01 -16.58
CA ALA A 303 14.94 -15.86 -15.18
C ALA A 303 15.51 -14.47 -14.81
N THR A 304 15.30 -13.47 -15.68
CA THR A 304 15.67 -12.07 -15.41
C THR A 304 14.43 -11.21 -15.23
N LEU A 305 14.62 -10.09 -14.53
CA LEU A 305 13.66 -8.99 -14.55
C LEU A 305 14.31 -7.75 -15.15
N LEU A 306 13.53 -6.99 -15.90
CA LEU A 306 13.95 -5.72 -16.45
C LEU A 306 13.10 -4.61 -15.85
N LEU A 307 13.77 -3.57 -15.35
CA LEU A 307 13.14 -2.38 -14.81
C LEU A 307 13.11 -1.29 -15.87
N TRP A 308 11.93 -0.75 -16.10
CA TRP A 308 11.64 0.26 -17.10
C TRP A 308 11.11 1.52 -16.43
N TYR A 309 11.33 2.65 -17.07
CA TYR A 309 10.71 3.91 -16.70
C TYR A 309 9.58 4.22 -17.67
N TRP A 310 8.40 4.53 -17.13
CA TRP A 310 7.27 5.02 -17.89
C TRP A 310 7.17 6.54 -17.73
N SER A 311 7.26 7.26 -18.84
CA SER A 311 7.06 8.71 -18.86
C SER A 311 5.57 9.02 -19.04
N GLY A 312 4.91 9.50 -18.00
CA GLY A 312 3.52 9.96 -18.04
C GLY A 312 3.32 11.17 -18.95
N ARG A 313 4.37 12.00 -19.13
CA ARG A 313 4.34 13.15 -20.04
C ARG A 313 4.30 12.76 -21.52
N HIS A 314 5.09 11.75 -21.91
CA HIS A 314 5.22 11.33 -23.31
C HIS A 314 4.37 10.10 -23.64
N HIS A 315 3.85 9.43 -22.62
CA HIS A 315 3.08 8.19 -22.72
C HIS A 315 3.84 7.05 -23.42
N ILE A 316 5.13 6.91 -23.10
CA ILE A 316 6.01 5.87 -23.64
C ILE A 316 6.87 5.25 -22.53
N ILE A 317 7.33 4.04 -22.78
CA ILE A 317 8.43 3.44 -22.05
C ILE A 317 9.74 4.08 -22.53
N GLY A 318 10.51 4.65 -21.60
CA GLY A 318 11.75 5.38 -21.82
C GLY A 318 11.64 6.88 -21.55
N ASP A 319 12.80 7.52 -21.32
CA ASP A 319 12.89 8.91 -20.87
C ASP A 319 12.95 9.90 -22.05
N ASN A 320 13.34 9.44 -23.24
CA ASN A 320 13.62 10.30 -24.39
C ASN A 320 12.81 9.90 -25.63
N PRO A 321 11.82 10.72 -26.06
CA PRO A 321 11.07 10.47 -27.29
C PRO A 321 11.89 10.72 -28.57
N ASN A 322 13.04 11.39 -28.46
CA ASN A 322 13.87 11.79 -29.62
C ASN A 322 15.05 10.84 -29.88
N SER A 323 15.30 9.85 -29.03
CA SER A 323 16.25 8.79 -29.37
C SER A 323 15.55 7.81 -30.30
N SER A 324 16.06 7.65 -31.51
CA SER A 324 15.65 6.59 -32.45
C SER A 324 16.01 5.18 -31.96
N ASP A 325 16.65 5.08 -30.79
CA ASP A 325 17.07 3.83 -30.18
C ASP A 325 15.89 3.16 -29.47
N TYR A 326 15.91 1.83 -29.50
CA TYR A 326 14.98 1.02 -28.73
C TYR A 326 15.01 1.42 -27.25
N PRO A 327 13.86 1.43 -26.55
CA PRO A 327 13.83 1.74 -25.13
C PRO A 327 14.80 0.80 -24.39
N ALA A 328 15.73 1.39 -23.64
CA ALA A 328 16.68 0.64 -22.83
C ALA A 328 16.10 0.40 -21.43
N PRO A 329 16.28 -0.80 -20.85
CA PRO A 329 15.95 -1.03 -19.46
C PRO A 329 16.87 -0.20 -18.57
N ARG A 330 16.32 0.38 -17.51
CA ARG A 330 17.06 1.18 -16.53
C ARG A 330 17.96 0.31 -15.66
N ALA A 331 17.47 -0.88 -15.31
CA ALA A 331 18.22 -1.88 -14.55
C ALA A 331 17.83 -3.29 -14.99
N VAL A 332 18.78 -4.21 -14.87
CA VAL A 332 18.59 -5.65 -15.08
C VAL A 332 18.72 -6.31 -13.72
N LEU A 333 17.65 -6.95 -13.24
CA LEU A 333 17.62 -7.65 -11.98
C LEU A 333 17.86 -9.13 -12.24
N THR A 334 18.93 -9.67 -11.67
CA THR A 334 19.35 -11.06 -11.84
C THR A 334 19.41 -11.79 -10.50
N GLY A 335 19.33 -13.13 -10.55
CA GLY A 335 19.53 -13.98 -9.38
C GLY A 335 18.56 -15.17 -9.29
N HIS A 336 17.48 -15.17 -10.07
CA HIS A 336 16.60 -16.33 -10.15
C HIS A 336 17.21 -17.42 -11.04
N ASP A 337 16.98 -18.67 -10.67
CA ASP A 337 17.36 -19.85 -11.47
C ASP A 337 16.23 -20.35 -12.38
N HIS A 338 15.00 -19.92 -12.11
CA HIS A 338 13.78 -20.35 -12.80
C HIS A 338 13.00 -19.15 -13.36
N GLU A 339 12.02 -19.46 -14.22
CA GLU A 339 11.13 -18.45 -14.79
C GLU A 339 10.45 -17.60 -13.72
N VAL A 340 10.41 -16.29 -13.93
CA VAL A 340 9.75 -15.36 -13.01
C VAL A 340 8.24 -15.51 -13.18
N VAL A 341 7.49 -15.65 -12.09
CA VAL A 341 6.03 -15.87 -12.12
C VAL A 341 5.26 -14.66 -11.62
N CYS A 342 5.79 -13.96 -10.62
CA CYS A 342 5.16 -12.81 -10.02
C CYS A 342 6.18 -11.75 -9.62
N VAL A 343 5.75 -10.49 -9.67
CA VAL A 343 6.59 -9.34 -9.32
C VAL A 343 5.73 -8.26 -8.66
N SER A 344 6.33 -7.49 -7.76
CA SER A 344 5.74 -6.33 -7.14
C SER A 344 6.80 -5.24 -6.96
N VAL A 345 6.41 -3.98 -7.07
CA VAL A 345 7.32 -2.82 -7.04
C VAL A 345 6.80 -1.78 -6.08
N CYS A 346 7.64 -1.38 -5.13
CA CYS A 346 7.35 -0.28 -4.21
C CYS A 346 8.33 0.87 -4.48
N ALA A 347 7.83 1.95 -5.11
CA ALA A 347 8.66 3.11 -5.44
C ALA A 347 9.07 3.90 -4.19
N GLU A 348 8.20 3.96 -3.17
CA GLU A 348 8.48 4.68 -1.92
C GLU A 348 9.69 4.11 -1.18
N LEU A 349 9.79 2.79 -1.10
CA LEU A 349 10.94 2.10 -0.51
C LEU A 349 12.10 1.88 -1.49
N GLY A 350 11.88 2.12 -2.79
CA GLY A 350 12.86 1.84 -3.84
C GLY A 350 13.18 0.35 -4.01
N LEU A 351 12.18 -0.51 -3.81
CA LEU A 351 12.33 -1.97 -3.81
C LEU A 351 11.52 -2.66 -4.91
N VAL A 352 12.07 -3.76 -5.41
CA VAL A 352 11.40 -4.70 -6.30
C VAL A 352 11.45 -6.08 -5.65
N ILE A 353 10.30 -6.73 -5.50
CA ILE A 353 10.22 -8.11 -5.00
C ILE A 353 9.72 -9.00 -6.11
N SER A 354 10.41 -10.11 -6.31
CA SER A 354 10.17 -11.03 -7.40
C SER A 354 10.13 -12.48 -6.93
N GLY A 355 9.22 -13.26 -7.51
CA GLY A 355 9.07 -14.69 -7.23
C GLY A 355 9.20 -15.50 -8.51
N ALA A 356 10.11 -16.48 -8.49
CA ALA A 356 10.23 -17.47 -9.54
C ALA A 356 9.26 -18.64 -9.35
N LYS A 357 9.15 -19.49 -10.36
CA LYS A 357 8.36 -20.73 -10.28
C LYS A 357 8.79 -21.61 -9.11
N GLU A 358 10.09 -21.73 -8.91
CA GLU A 358 10.71 -22.47 -7.83
C GLU A 358 11.84 -21.64 -7.21
N GLY A 359 11.86 -21.58 -5.88
CA GLY A 359 12.92 -20.94 -5.13
C GLY A 359 12.42 -19.82 -4.20
N PRO A 360 13.36 -19.10 -3.56
CA PRO A 360 13.04 -17.98 -2.68
C PRO A 360 12.57 -16.76 -3.50
N CYS A 361 11.81 -15.87 -2.84
CA CYS A 361 11.53 -14.56 -3.44
C CYS A 361 12.76 -13.66 -3.27
N LEU A 362 13.16 -12.96 -4.33
CA LEU A 362 14.31 -12.06 -4.28
C LEU A 362 13.85 -10.62 -4.11
N VAL A 363 14.59 -9.87 -3.30
CA VAL A 363 14.40 -8.43 -3.09
C VAL A 363 15.58 -7.70 -3.71
N HIS A 364 15.29 -6.87 -4.70
CA HIS A 364 16.24 -6.02 -5.39
C HIS A 364 15.94 -4.55 -5.11
N THR A 365 16.95 -3.70 -5.24
CA THR A 365 16.74 -2.25 -5.36
C THR A 365 16.24 -1.89 -6.76
N ILE A 366 15.64 -0.72 -6.90
CA ILE A 366 15.35 -0.13 -8.22
C ILE A 366 16.62 0.17 -9.05
N THR A 367 17.80 0.13 -8.45
CA THR A 367 19.10 0.33 -9.12
C THR A 367 19.69 -0.94 -9.72
N GLY A 368 19.19 -2.12 -9.33
CA GLY A 368 19.71 -3.40 -9.84
C GLY A 368 20.34 -4.31 -8.80
N ASP A 369 20.56 -3.83 -7.59
CA ASP A 369 21.32 -4.55 -6.58
C ASP A 369 20.44 -5.59 -5.88
N LEU A 370 20.91 -6.84 -5.83
CA LEU A 370 20.27 -7.89 -5.05
C LEU A 370 20.54 -7.64 -3.56
N LEU A 371 19.51 -7.31 -2.80
CA LEU A 371 19.64 -7.06 -1.36
C LEU A 371 19.58 -8.35 -0.55
N ARG A 372 18.62 -9.24 -0.87
CA ARG A 372 18.38 -10.47 -0.10
C ARG A 372 17.47 -11.45 -0.83
N ALA A 373 17.53 -12.69 -0.36
CA ALA A 373 16.56 -13.75 -0.66
C ALA A 373 15.63 -13.96 0.56
N LEU A 374 14.32 -13.95 0.31
CA LEU A 374 13.26 -14.28 1.25
C LEU A 374 12.99 -15.79 1.15
N GLU A 375 13.64 -16.54 2.04
CA GLU A 375 13.46 -17.98 2.11
C GLU A 375 12.17 -18.31 2.86
N GLY A 376 11.27 -19.01 2.17
CA GLY A 376 10.06 -19.56 2.76
C GLY A 376 10.39 -20.63 3.82
N PRO A 377 9.55 -20.81 4.84
CA PRO A 377 9.64 -21.95 5.75
C PRO A 377 9.49 -23.27 4.98
N GLU A 378 9.84 -24.40 5.62
CA GLU A 378 9.82 -25.72 4.99
C GLU A 378 8.50 -25.99 4.23
N ASN A 379 8.61 -26.33 2.94
CA ASN A 379 7.53 -26.53 1.96
C ASN A 379 6.91 -25.27 1.31
N CYS A 380 7.47 -24.07 1.49
CA CYS A 380 7.07 -22.85 0.76
C CYS A 380 8.07 -22.51 -0.36
N SER A 381 8.07 -23.27 -1.46
CA SER A 381 9.03 -23.12 -2.56
C SER A 381 8.46 -22.58 -3.87
N PHE A 382 7.14 -22.41 -3.96
CA PHE A 382 6.43 -22.02 -5.19
C PHE A 382 5.61 -20.74 -4.98
N PRO A 383 6.23 -19.55 -5.01
CA PRO A 383 5.50 -18.29 -4.87
C PRO A 383 4.63 -18.03 -6.11
N ARG A 384 3.37 -17.64 -5.88
CA ARG A 384 2.37 -17.39 -6.94
C ARG A 384 1.92 -15.94 -7.01
N LEU A 385 1.77 -15.28 -5.85
CA LEU A 385 1.38 -13.87 -5.76
C LEU A 385 2.27 -13.16 -4.73
N ILE A 386 2.61 -11.91 -5.00
CA ILE A 386 3.40 -11.05 -4.12
C ILE A 386 2.72 -9.70 -4.01
N SER A 387 2.66 -9.16 -2.80
CA SER A 387 2.21 -7.79 -2.54
C SER A 387 3.13 -7.14 -1.51
N VAL A 388 3.46 -5.86 -1.75
CA VAL A 388 4.36 -5.08 -0.90
C VAL A 388 3.65 -3.83 -0.45
N SER A 389 3.72 -3.54 0.84
CA SER A 389 3.25 -2.29 1.43
C SER A 389 4.39 -1.27 1.55
N SER A 390 4.04 0.02 1.46
CA SER A 390 4.88 1.16 1.84
C SER A 390 5.47 1.04 3.26
N GLU A 391 4.77 0.38 4.17
CA GLU A 391 5.22 0.10 5.55
C GLU A 391 6.29 -0.99 5.64
N GLY A 392 6.57 -1.69 4.53
CA GLY A 392 7.57 -2.74 4.49
C GLY A 392 7.08 -4.15 4.85
N HIS A 393 5.77 -4.35 4.83
CA HIS A 393 5.19 -5.69 4.85
C HIS A 393 5.25 -6.31 3.45
N CYS A 394 5.90 -7.47 3.35
CA CYS A 394 6.06 -8.22 2.12
C CYS A 394 5.25 -9.51 2.24
N ILE A 395 4.07 -9.54 1.64
CA ILE A 395 3.17 -10.69 1.71
C ILE A 395 3.38 -11.55 0.46
N ILE A 396 3.70 -12.81 0.70
CA ILE A 396 3.92 -13.82 -0.33
C ILE A 396 2.87 -14.91 -0.16
N TYR A 397 2.19 -15.23 -1.25
CA TYR A 397 1.31 -16.37 -1.36
C TYR A 397 2.01 -17.49 -2.12
N TYR A 398 2.12 -18.66 -1.48
CA TYR A 398 2.70 -19.87 -2.05
C TYR A 398 1.62 -20.83 -2.51
N GLU A 399 2.02 -21.75 -3.40
CA GLU A 399 1.19 -22.88 -3.79
C GLU A 399 0.74 -23.69 -2.55
N ARG A 400 -0.47 -24.28 -2.63
CA ARG A 400 -1.18 -24.96 -1.53
C ARG A 400 -1.78 -24.04 -0.45
N GLY A 401 -2.00 -22.77 -0.75
CA GLY A 401 -2.81 -21.92 0.13
C GLY A 401 -2.04 -21.24 1.28
N ARG A 402 -0.72 -21.20 1.22
CA ARG A 402 0.11 -20.69 2.32
C ARG A 402 0.48 -19.23 2.11
N PHE A 403 0.22 -18.41 3.12
CA PHE A 403 0.63 -17.02 3.19
C PHE A 403 1.80 -16.87 4.14
N SER A 404 2.75 -16.04 3.78
CA SER A 404 3.84 -15.62 4.67
C SER A 404 4.03 -14.13 4.58
N ASN A 405 4.10 -13.46 5.72
CA ASN A 405 4.43 -12.05 5.82
C ASN A 405 5.91 -11.93 6.24
N PHE A 406 6.71 -11.33 5.39
CA PHE A 406 8.10 -10.99 5.68
C PHE A 406 8.25 -9.49 5.89
N SER A 407 9.19 -9.12 6.76
CA SER A 407 9.74 -7.77 6.77
C SER A 407 10.66 -7.55 5.58
N ILE A 408 10.86 -6.28 5.19
CA ILE A 408 11.91 -5.88 4.21
C ILE A 408 13.29 -6.45 4.58
N ASN A 409 13.57 -6.65 5.88
CA ASN A 409 14.86 -7.17 6.37
C ASN A 409 15.00 -8.70 6.22
N GLY A 410 13.98 -9.40 5.74
CA GLY A 410 14.00 -10.86 5.55
C GLY A 410 13.54 -11.69 6.75
N LYS A 411 13.13 -11.05 7.85
CA LYS A 411 12.52 -11.77 8.99
C LYS A 411 11.08 -12.16 8.66
N LEU A 412 10.73 -13.43 8.86
CA LEU A 412 9.35 -13.93 8.83
C LEU A 412 8.57 -13.39 10.06
N LEU A 413 7.48 -12.69 9.81
CA LEU A 413 6.64 -12.07 10.83
C LEU A 413 5.48 -12.99 11.24
N ALA A 414 4.72 -13.47 10.25
CA ALA A 414 3.55 -14.32 10.42
C ALA A 414 3.35 -15.28 9.24
N GLN A 415 2.59 -16.34 9.48
CA GLN A 415 2.23 -17.35 8.49
C GLN A 415 0.78 -17.76 8.68
N MET A 416 0.09 -18.07 7.59
CA MET A 416 -1.28 -18.57 7.57
C MET A 416 -1.44 -19.62 6.47
N GLU A 417 -2.35 -20.57 6.64
CA GLU A 417 -2.72 -21.55 5.61
C GLU A 417 -4.23 -21.47 5.40
N ILE A 418 -4.65 -21.19 4.16
CA ILE A 418 -6.04 -21.13 3.74
C ILE A 418 -6.32 -22.32 2.81
N ASN A 419 -7.42 -23.02 3.04
CA ASN A 419 -7.90 -24.10 2.18
C ASN A 419 -8.67 -23.56 0.95
N ASP A 420 -8.10 -22.58 0.26
CA ASP A 420 -8.61 -22.04 -1.00
C ASP A 420 -7.44 -21.67 -1.91
N SER A 421 -7.67 -21.77 -3.22
CA SER A 421 -6.74 -21.30 -4.23
C SER A 421 -6.97 -19.81 -4.48
N THR A 422 -6.22 -18.98 -3.75
CA THR A 422 -6.22 -17.53 -3.90
C THR A 422 -5.68 -17.15 -5.28
N ARG A 423 -6.41 -16.29 -5.98
CA ARG A 423 -6.03 -15.78 -7.31
C ARG A 423 -5.70 -14.30 -7.29
N ALA A 424 -6.23 -13.56 -6.33
CA ALA A 424 -5.98 -12.14 -6.16
C ALA A 424 -5.73 -11.83 -4.69
N ILE A 425 -4.72 -11.01 -4.45
CA ILE A 425 -4.38 -10.45 -3.14
C ILE A 425 -4.22 -8.95 -3.29
N LEU A 426 -4.59 -8.21 -2.27
CA LEU A 426 -4.44 -6.76 -2.27
C LEU A 426 -4.17 -6.26 -0.84
N LEU A 427 -3.21 -5.37 -0.71
CA LEU A 427 -2.92 -4.66 0.53
C LEU A 427 -3.57 -3.27 0.52
N SER A 428 -4.12 -2.86 1.66
CA SER A 428 -4.52 -1.48 1.87
C SER A 428 -3.30 -0.54 1.80
N SER A 429 -3.51 0.75 1.50
CA SER A 429 -2.39 1.68 1.31
C SER A 429 -1.60 1.91 2.60
N ASP A 430 -2.23 1.71 3.75
CA ASP A 430 -1.62 1.79 5.07
C ASP A 430 -0.88 0.49 5.47
N GLY A 431 -0.94 -0.56 4.63
CA GLY A 431 -0.32 -1.85 4.88
C GLY A 431 -0.93 -2.68 6.01
N GLN A 432 -2.02 -2.24 6.64
CA GLN A 432 -2.56 -2.88 7.84
C GLN A 432 -3.52 -4.02 7.53
N ASN A 433 -4.21 -3.95 6.40
CA ASN A 433 -5.25 -4.88 6.01
C ASN A 433 -4.88 -5.58 4.69
N LEU A 434 -5.11 -6.89 4.65
CA LEU A 434 -4.96 -7.73 3.48
C LEU A 434 -6.34 -8.21 3.04
N VAL A 435 -6.65 -8.02 1.76
CA VAL A 435 -7.86 -8.53 1.12
C VAL A 435 -7.47 -9.70 0.23
N THR A 436 -8.14 -10.84 0.39
CA THR A 436 -7.91 -12.07 -0.40
C THR A 436 -9.16 -12.47 -1.15
N GLY A 437 -8.97 -12.99 -2.37
CA GLY A 437 -10.04 -13.51 -3.22
C GLY A 437 -9.57 -14.77 -3.96
N GLY A 438 -10.36 -15.83 -3.86
CA GLY A 438 -10.03 -17.15 -4.41
C GLY A 438 -11.11 -17.79 -5.25
N ASP A 439 -10.93 -19.08 -5.54
CA ASP A 439 -11.84 -19.89 -6.34
C ASP A 439 -13.17 -20.18 -5.61
N SER A 440 -13.21 -20.03 -4.28
CA SER A 440 -14.43 -20.10 -3.46
C SER A 440 -15.44 -18.98 -3.74
N GLY A 441 -15.02 -17.88 -4.38
CA GLY A 441 -15.88 -16.72 -4.65
C GLY A 441 -16.17 -15.86 -3.41
N VAL A 442 -15.42 -16.04 -2.33
CA VAL A 442 -15.55 -15.23 -1.10
C VAL A 442 -14.41 -14.22 -1.03
N VAL A 443 -14.75 -12.97 -0.70
CA VAL A 443 -13.74 -11.95 -0.34
C VAL A 443 -13.56 -11.98 1.17
N GLU A 444 -12.31 -12.13 1.60
CA GLU A 444 -11.95 -12.13 3.02
C GLU A 444 -11.00 -10.98 3.32
N VAL A 445 -11.22 -10.33 4.46
CA VAL A 445 -10.37 -9.25 4.96
C VAL A 445 -9.64 -9.73 6.20
N TRP A 446 -8.33 -9.59 6.17
CA TRP A 446 -7.38 -10.05 7.17
C TRP A 446 -6.56 -8.87 7.68
N GLN A 447 -6.11 -8.96 8.91
CA GLN A 447 -5.06 -8.08 9.41
C GLN A 447 -3.70 -8.56 8.86
N ALA A 448 -2.94 -7.68 8.21
CA ALA A 448 -1.71 -8.04 7.51
C ALA A 448 -0.59 -8.52 8.45
N CYS A 449 -0.51 -7.99 9.67
CA CYS A 449 0.59 -8.32 10.60
C CYS A 449 0.54 -9.77 11.11
N ASP A 450 -0.64 -10.24 11.53
CA ASP A 450 -0.84 -11.53 12.20
C ASP A 450 -1.76 -12.48 11.43
N PHE A 451 -2.28 -12.06 10.28
CA PHE A 451 -3.32 -12.78 9.53
C PHE A 451 -4.56 -13.13 10.35
N LYS A 452 -4.97 -12.23 11.25
CA LYS A 452 -6.24 -12.38 11.96
C LYS A 452 -7.39 -12.01 11.02
N GLN A 453 -8.36 -12.91 10.85
CA GLN A 453 -9.55 -12.62 10.05
C GLN A 453 -10.37 -11.52 10.70
N LEU A 454 -10.64 -10.45 9.95
CA LEU A 454 -11.45 -9.30 10.39
C LEU A 454 -12.88 -9.42 9.89
N TYR A 455 -13.05 -9.75 8.61
CA TYR A 455 -14.36 -9.79 7.98
C TYR A 455 -14.41 -10.75 6.79
N MET A 456 -15.62 -11.23 6.49
CA MET A 456 -15.93 -12.08 5.35
C MET A 456 -17.16 -11.52 4.64
N TYR A 457 -17.02 -11.21 3.36
CA TYR A 457 -18.11 -10.72 2.54
C TYR A 457 -19.03 -11.88 2.08
N PRO A 458 -20.29 -11.59 1.71
CA PRO A 458 -21.17 -12.60 1.14
C PRO A 458 -20.55 -13.22 -0.13
N GLY A 459 -20.70 -14.54 -0.27
CA GLY A 459 -20.16 -15.29 -1.41
C GLY A 459 -20.74 -14.83 -2.74
N CYS A 460 -19.87 -14.75 -3.75
CA CYS A 460 -20.21 -14.36 -5.11
C CYS A 460 -20.68 -15.54 -5.96
N ASP A 461 -21.13 -15.23 -7.20
CA ASP A 461 -21.62 -16.24 -8.15
C ASP A 461 -20.52 -17.14 -8.73
N ALA A 462 -19.25 -16.71 -8.67
CA ALA A 462 -18.10 -17.41 -9.21
C ALA A 462 -16.80 -17.00 -8.50
N GLY A 463 -15.74 -17.78 -8.75
CA GLY A 463 -14.41 -17.51 -8.20
C GLY A 463 -13.86 -16.14 -8.64
N ILE A 464 -13.17 -15.48 -7.72
CA ILE A 464 -12.57 -14.17 -7.94
C ILE A 464 -11.24 -14.37 -8.69
N ARG A 465 -10.96 -13.52 -9.67
CA ARG A 465 -9.78 -13.62 -10.54
C ARG A 465 -8.86 -12.41 -10.43
N ALA A 466 -9.43 -11.23 -10.22
CA ALA A 466 -8.71 -9.99 -10.02
C ALA A 466 -9.47 -9.11 -9.04
N MET A 467 -8.76 -8.23 -8.33
CA MET A 467 -9.33 -7.26 -7.42
C MET A 467 -8.51 -5.98 -7.46
N ASP A 468 -9.15 -4.84 -7.25
CA ASP A 468 -8.47 -3.58 -6.97
C ASP A 468 -9.29 -2.69 -6.03
N LEU A 469 -8.62 -1.78 -5.32
CA LEU A 469 -9.26 -0.80 -4.43
C LEU A 469 -9.41 0.55 -5.14
N SER A 470 -10.50 1.24 -4.85
CA SER A 470 -10.60 2.66 -5.14
C SER A 470 -9.56 3.46 -4.36
N HIS A 471 -9.16 4.62 -4.90
CA HIS A 471 -8.16 5.49 -4.27
C HIS A 471 -8.54 5.94 -2.85
N ASP A 472 -9.83 6.16 -2.58
CA ASP A 472 -10.35 6.51 -1.25
C ASP A 472 -10.43 5.32 -0.29
N GLN A 473 -10.07 4.11 -0.75
CA GLN A 473 -10.12 2.85 0.00
C GLN A 473 -11.50 2.53 0.60
N ARG A 474 -12.56 2.98 -0.08
CA ARG A 474 -13.95 2.73 0.33
C ARG A 474 -14.69 1.72 -0.51
N THR A 475 -14.21 1.47 -1.73
CA THR A 475 -14.83 0.53 -2.65
C THR A 475 -13.82 -0.48 -3.12
N LEU A 476 -14.12 -1.76 -2.91
CA LEU A 476 -13.37 -2.87 -3.46
C LEU A 476 -14.05 -3.33 -4.73
N ILE A 477 -13.30 -3.45 -5.82
CA ILE A 477 -13.82 -3.89 -7.11
C ILE A 477 -13.22 -5.25 -7.42
N THR A 478 -14.07 -6.21 -7.71
CA THR A 478 -13.67 -7.60 -7.96
C THR A 478 -14.12 -8.04 -9.35
N GLY A 479 -13.22 -8.72 -10.06
CA GLY A 479 -13.47 -9.35 -11.35
C GLY A 479 -13.64 -10.85 -11.18
N MET A 480 -14.77 -11.39 -11.65
CA MET A 480 -15.14 -12.78 -11.42
C MET A 480 -14.92 -13.67 -12.64
N ALA A 481 -14.82 -14.97 -12.40
CA ALA A 481 -14.71 -15.99 -13.44
C ALA A 481 -15.97 -16.09 -14.32
N SER A 482 -17.13 -15.67 -13.80
CA SER A 482 -18.40 -15.59 -14.54
C SER A 482 -18.43 -14.47 -15.60
N GLY A 483 -17.45 -13.55 -15.57
CA GLY A 483 -17.44 -12.34 -16.39
C GLY A 483 -18.21 -11.17 -15.79
N SER A 484 -18.62 -11.28 -14.52
CA SER A 484 -19.23 -10.18 -13.78
C SER A 484 -18.18 -9.41 -12.96
N ILE A 485 -18.46 -8.14 -12.71
CA ILE A 485 -17.72 -7.26 -11.80
C ILE A 485 -18.63 -6.99 -10.59
N VAL A 486 -18.12 -7.18 -9.38
CA VAL A 486 -18.82 -6.83 -8.14
C VAL A 486 -18.06 -5.74 -7.42
N ALA A 487 -18.76 -4.67 -7.05
CA ALA A 487 -18.21 -3.62 -6.20
C ALA A 487 -18.75 -3.78 -4.78
N PHE A 488 -17.85 -3.90 -3.81
CA PHE A 488 -18.14 -4.00 -2.38
C PHE A 488 -17.83 -2.69 -1.68
N ASN A 489 -18.61 -2.38 -0.65
CA ASN A 489 -18.28 -1.31 0.28
C ASN A 489 -17.29 -1.83 1.32
N ILE A 490 -16.15 -1.18 1.45
CA ILE A 490 -15.11 -1.53 2.44
C ILE A 490 -14.80 -0.30 3.27
N ASP A 491 -14.84 -0.44 4.59
CA ASP A 491 -14.41 0.64 5.49
C ASP A 491 -13.41 0.06 6.47
N PHE A 492 -12.13 0.28 6.18
CA PHE A 492 -11.05 -0.17 7.04
C PHE A 492 -11.10 0.46 8.44
N ASN A 493 -11.75 1.63 8.60
CA ASN A 493 -11.93 2.27 9.91
C ASN A 493 -12.85 1.48 10.83
N ARG A 494 -13.78 0.70 10.28
CA ARG A 494 -14.68 -0.15 11.07
C ARG A 494 -13.91 -1.12 11.97
N TRP A 495 -12.71 -1.52 11.55
CA TRP A 495 -11.90 -2.52 12.24
C TRP A 495 -10.72 -1.92 13.01
N HIS A 496 -10.55 -0.59 12.98
CA HIS A 496 -9.59 0.07 13.85
C HIS A 496 -10.01 -0.06 15.32
N TYR A 497 -9.03 -0.27 16.20
CA TYR A 497 -9.21 -0.53 17.63
C TYR A 497 -10.08 0.53 18.35
N GLU A 498 -10.03 1.78 17.89
CA GLU A 498 -10.84 2.89 18.45
C GLU A 498 -12.35 2.69 18.26
N HIS A 499 -12.77 2.00 17.19
CA HIS A 499 -14.19 1.71 16.94
C HIS A 499 -14.70 0.54 17.79
N GLN A 500 -13.86 -0.45 18.09
CA GLN A 500 -14.24 -1.62 18.90
C GLN A 500 -14.49 -1.28 20.37
N ASN A 501 -13.80 -0.28 20.92
CA ASN A 501 -13.97 0.14 22.31
C ASN A 501 -14.99 1.28 22.50
N ARG A 502 -15.59 1.81 21.41
CA ARG A 502 -16.57 2.90 21.47
C ARG A 502 -18.03 2.45 21.55
N TYR A 503 -18.32 1.17 21.29
CA TYR A 503 -19.67 0.62 21.26
C TYR A 503 -19.80 -0.66 22.07
#